data_AF-A0A896ZEA9-F1
#
_entry.id   AF-A0A896ZEA9-F1
#
_cell.length_a   1.000
_cell.length_b   1.000
_cell.length_c   1.000
_cell.angle_alpha   90.00
_cell.angle_beta   90.00
_cell.angle_gamma   90.00
#
_symmetry.space_group_name_H-M   'P 1'
#
loop_
_entity.id
_entity.type
_entity.pdbx_description
1 polymer ?
#
loop_
_entity_poly.entity_id
_entity_poly.type
_entity_poly.pdbx_seq_one_letter_code
_entity_poly.pdbx_strand_id
1 'polypeptide(L)'
;MIDFSSGGGDEPYAMSWLISQCAHQCTDNKKTETDAIYDKVRSSYLLSCILKKNKNVGLILHAPSFVSVSEKIARIVMANYSRNWSNSELASAVLMSESSLKRRMYKEVGSISTFVHKIKLTEAIRKLRRTNTPISVMLPTY
;
A
#
# COMPACT_ATOMS: atom_id res chain seq x y z
N MET A 1 -13.57 -33.04 3.92
CA MET A 1 -13.59 -33.02 2.45
C MET A 1 -14.99 -32.58 2.07
N ILE A 2 -15.16 -31.36 1.57
CA ILE A 2 -16.49 -30.84 1.19
C ILE A 2 -16.60 -31.02 -0.32
N ASP A 3 -17.54 -31.87 -0.73
CA ASP A 3 -17.83 -32.19 -2.12
C ASP A 3 -18.52 -31.01 -2.81
N PHE A 4 -18.04 -30.63 -3.99
CA PHE A 4 -18.58 -29.58 -4.86
C PHE A 4 -19.42 -30.14 -6.03
N SER A 5 -19.92 -31.37 -5.90
CA SER A 5 -20.69 -32.03 -6.96
C SER A 5 -22.17 -32.12 -6.60
N SER A 6 -22.88 -30.99 -6.61
CA SER A 6 -24.33 -30.98 -6.90
C SER A 6 -24.75 -29.58 -7.34
N GLY A 7 -25.45 -29.51 -8.47
CA GLY A 7 -25.75 -28.27 -9.18
C GLY A 7 -26.84 -27.42 -8.54
N GLY A 8 -26.76 -26.13 -8.89
CA GLY A 8 -27.91 -25.26 -9.14
C GLY A 8 -28.69 -24.76 -7.93
N GLY A 9 -28.20 -23.72 -7.25
CA GLY A 9 -29.04 -22.91 -6.36
C GLY A 9 -28.31 -22.08 -5.31
N ASP A 10 -27.21 -22.59 -4.76
CA ASP A 10 -26.70 -22.11 -3.46
C ASP A 10 -25.37 -21.32 -3.48
N GLU A 11 -24.79 -21.09 -4.67
CA GLU A 11 -23.54 -20.33 -4.85
C GLU A 11 -23.54 -18.90 -4.25
N PRO A 12 -24.61 -18.07 -4.38
CA PRO A 12 -24.58 -16.71 -3.84
C PRO A 12 -24.63 -16.68 -2.31
N TYR A 13 -25.28 -17.65 -1.67
CA TYR A 13 -25.33 -17.78 -0.21
C TYR A 13 -24.00 -18.24 0.37
N ALA A 14 -23.33 -19.19 -0.29
CA ALA A 14 -22.00 -19.62 0.11
C ALA A 14 -20.96 -18.48 0.00
N MET A 15 -21.02 -17.70 -1.08
CA MET A 15 -20.17 -16.52 -1.27
C MET A 15 -20.47 -15.42 -0.24
N SER A 16 -21.75 -15.14 0.06
CA SER A 16 -22.15 -14.17 1.07
C SER A 16 -21.67 -14.55 2.48
N TRP A 17 -21.79 -15.83 2.84
CA TRP A 17 -21.29 -16.34 4.12
C TRP A 17 -19.77 -16.24 4.23
N LEU A 18 -19.04 -16.61 3.18
CA LEU A 18 -17.57 -16.48 3.14
C LEU A 18 -17.12 -15.02 3.29
N ILE A 19 -17.81 -14.08 2.62
CA ILE A 19 -17.53 -12.64 2.73
C ILE A 19 -17.78 -12.15 4.16
N SER A 20 -18.89 -12.57 4.79
CA SER A 20 -19.21 -12.22 6.17
C SER A 20 -18.15 -12.73 7.16
N GLN A 21 -17.70 -13.98 7.01
CA GLN A 21 -16.67 -14.56 7.87
C GLN A 21 -15.31 -13.86 7.69
N CYS A 22 -14.96 -13.47 6.46
CA CYS A 22 -13.74 -12.70 6.21
C CYS A 22 -13.82 -11.29 6.81
N ALA A 23 -14.99 -10.64 6.77
CA ALA A 23 -15.20 -9.32 7.37
C ALA A 23 -15.02 -9.35 8.90
N HIS A 24 -15.47 -10.41 9.57
CA HIS A 24 -15.26 -10.58 11.01
C HIS A 24 -13.78 -10.81 11.37
N GLN A 25 -13.05 -11.62 10.59
CA GLN A 25 -11.60 -11.84 10.81
C GLN A 25 -10.76 -10.57 10.58
N CYS A 26 -11.21 -9.63 9.74
CA CYS A 26 -10.52 -8.34 9.56
C CYS A 26 -10.61 -7.39 10.76
N THR A 27 -11.47 -7.67 11.75
CA THR A 27 -11.64 -6.82 12.95
C THR A 27 -10.79 -7.25 14.14
N ASP A 28 -10.18 -8.45 14.10
CA ASP A 28 -9.40 -8.98 15.21
C ASP A 28 -7.92 -8.60 15.09
N ASN A 29 -7.45 -7.76 16.01
CA ASN A 29 -6.23 -6.96 15.87
C ASN A 29 -5.00 -7.59 16.58
N LYS A 30 -4.98 -8.92 16.72
CA LYS A 30 -3.82 -9.67 17.24
C LYS A 30 -3.26 -10.60 16.16
N LYS A 31 -2.60 -10.03 15.15
CA LYS A 31 -1.91 -10.84 14.13
C LYS A 31 -0.62 -11.40 14.68
N THR A 32 -0.56 -12.72 14.82
CA THR A 32 0.68 -13.47 15.05
C THR A 32 1.49 -13.57 13.75
N GLU A 33 2.79 -13.86 13.86
CA GLU A 33 3.68 -14.00 12.70
C GLU A 33 3.22 -15.13 11.75
N THR A 34 2.58 -16.15 12.32
CA THR A 34 1.90 -17.25 11.60
C THR A 34 0.69 -16.78 10.80
N ASP A 35 -0.09 -15.81 11.29
CA ASP A 35 -1.23 -15.25 10.56
C ASP A 35 -0.77 -14.46 9.33
N ALA A 36 0.36 -13.76 9.43
CA ALA A 36 0.95 -13.03 8.31
C ALA A 36 1.44 -13.97 7.20
N ILE A 37 1.96 -15.15 7.56
CA ILE A 37 2.35 -16.17 6.59
C ILE A 37 1.10 -16.78 5.93
N TYR A 38 0.09 -17.11 6.73
CA TYR A 38 -1.18 -17.67 6.23
C TYR A 38 -1.88 -16.73 5.25
N ASP A 39 -1.97 -15.44 5.59
CA ASP A 39 -2.54 -14.39 4.73
C ASP A 39 -1.80 -14.28 3.39
N LYS A 40 -0.47 -14.38 3.41
CA LYS A 40 0.35 -14.38 2.17
C LYS A 40 0.07 -15.61 1.30
N VAL A 41 0.00 -16.80 1.90
CA VAL A 41 -0.29 -18.05 1.17
C VAL A 41 -1.70 -18.00 0.57
N ARG A 42 -2.69 -17.58 1.36
CA ARG A 42 -4.08 -17.42 0.91
C ARG A 42 -4.21 -16.43 -0.24
N SER A 43 -3.57 -15.26 -0.12
CA SER A 43 -3.56 -14.23 -1.17
C SER A 43 -2.90 -14.74 -2.45
N SER A 44 -1.78 -15.46 -2.32
CA SER A 44 -1.05 -16.05 -3.45
C SER A 44 -1.88 -17.13 -4.15
N TYR A 45 -2.59 -17.97 -3.40
CA TYR A 45 -3.47 -18.99 -3.94
C TYR A 45 -4.64 -18.39 -4.71
N LEU A 46 -5.35 -17.41 -4.12
CA LEU A 46 -6.46 -16.72 -4.79
C LEU A 46 -6.00 -16.05 -6.09
N LEU A 47 -4.84 -15.38 -6.05
CA LEU A 47 -4.25 -14.79 -7.25
C LEU A 47 -3.97 -15.83 -8.33
N SER A 48 -3.47 -17.01 -7.95
CA SER A 48 -3.23 -18.12 -8.88
C SER A 48 -4.52 -18.64 -9.52
N CYS A 49 -5.61 -18.71 -8.76
CA CYS A 49 -6.93 -19.12 -9.25
C CYS A 49 -7.48 -18.11 -10.26
N ILE A 50 -7.35 -16.81 -9.96
CA ILE A 50 -7.80 -15.73 -10.83
C ILE A 50 -7.00 -15.73 -12.14
N LEU A 51 -5.67 -15.84 -12.07
CA LEU A 51 -4.80 -15.89 -13.24
C LEU A 51 -5.07 -17.13 -14.12
N LYS A 52 -5.41 -18.28 -13.51
CA LYS A 52 -5.83 -19.48 -14.26
C LYS A 52 -7.15 -19.28 -14.99
N LYS A 53 -8.11 -18.58 -14.39
CA LYS A 53 -9.44 -18.35 -14.99
C LYS A 53 -9.42 -17.26 -16.06
N ASN A 54 -8.58 -16.24 -15.92
CA ASN A 54 -8.45 -15.18 -16.91
C ASN A 54 -7.00 -14.69 -17.02
N LYS A 55 -6.31 -15.14 -18.08
CA LYS A 55 -4.91 -14.78 -18.36
C LYS A 55 -4.71 -13.27 -18.58
N ASN A 56 -5.74 -12.55 -19.01
CA ASN A 56 -5.68 -11.11 -19.26
C ASN A 56 -5.66 -10.28 -17.96
N VAL A 57 -6.03 -10.86 -16.81
CA VAL A 57 -5.90 -10.19 -15.51
C VAL A 57 -4.44 -9.89 -15.17
N GLY A 58 -3.50 -10.71 -15.66
CA GLY A 58 -2.07 -10.42 -15.56
C GLY A 58 -1.71 -9.07 -16.19
N LEU A 59 -2.37 -8.67 -17.27
CA LEU A 59 -2.14 -7.38 -17.93
C LEU A 59 -2.61 -6.19 -17.08
N ILE A 60 -3.63 -6.38 -16.23
CA ILE A 60 -4.08 -5.35 -15.28
C ILE A 60 -3.04 -5.17 -14.17
N LEU A 61 -2.48 -6.27 -13.68
CA LEU A 61 -1.42 -6.26 -12.66
C LEU A 61 -0.10 -5.69 -13.19
N HIS A 62 0.17 -5.91 -14.48
CA HIS A 62 1.34 -5.40 -15.18
C HIS A 62 1.09 -4.09 -15.92
N ALA A 63 -0.10 -3.48 -15.78
CA ALA A 63 -0.41 -2.23 -16.45
C ALA A 63 0.64 -1.18 -16.02
N PRO A 64 1.34 -0.55 -16.98
CA PRO A 64 2.31 0.47 -16.65
C PRO A 64 1.56 1.62 -15.96
N SER A 65 1.77 1.78 -14.65
CA SER A 65 1.28 2.98 -13.99
C SER A 65 2.07 4.15 -14.56
N PHE A 66 1.40 5.05 -15.28
CA PHE A 66 2.00 6.33 -15.74
C PHE A 66 2.53 7.19 -14.58
N VAL A 67 2.18 6.84 -13.34
CA VAL A 67 2.62 7.49 -12.10
C VAL A 67 4.08 7.13 -11.81
N SER A 68 4.94 8.16 -11.73
CA SER A 68 6.35 8.02 -11.37
C SER A 68 6.52 7.52 -9.92
N VAL A 69 7.69 6.98 -9.59
CA VAL A 69 7.96 6.52 -8.22
C VAL A 69 7.99 7.70 -7.25
N SER A 70 8.57 8.82 -7.67
CA SER A 70 8.57 10.10 -6.94
C SER A 70 7.16 10.59 -6.64
N GLU A 71 6.22 10.47 -7.56
CA GLU A 71 4.83 10.87 -7.32
C GLU A 71 4.14 9.93 -6.32
N LYS A 72 4.36 8.61 -6.39
CA LYS A 72 3.86 7.67 -5.38
C LYS A 72 4.37 8.00 -3.98
N ILE A 73 5.68 8.26 -3.86
CA ILE A 73 6.27 8.66 -2.58
C ILE A 73 5.69 9.99 -2.10
N ALA A 74 5.52 10.97 -2.98
CA ALA A 74 4.93 12.26 -2.61
C ALA A 74 3.53 12.07 -2.01
N ARG A 75 2.66 11.26 -2.64
CA ARG A 75 1.32 10.96 -2.10
C ARG A 75 1.38 10.31 -0.71
N ILE A 76 2.27 9.34 -0.52
CA ILE A 76 2.45 8.64 0.77
C ILE A 76 2.89 9.63 1.85
N VAL A 77 3.90 10.45 1.56
CA VAL A 77 4.41 11.45 2.50
C VAL A 77 3.36 12.50 2.82
N MET A 78 2.59 12.96 1.83
CA MET A 78 1.54 13.96 2.03
C MET A 78 0.35 13.43 2.83
N ALA A 79 0.03 12.14 2.72
CA ALA A 79 -1.03 11.51 3.51
C ALA A 79 -0.73 11.56 5.02
N ASN A 80 0.54 11.55 5.42
CA ASN A 80 0.94 11.78 6.81
C ASN A 80 2.27 12.56 6.86
N TYR A 81 2.16 13.89 6.69
CA TYR A 81 3.32 14.77 6.54
C TYR A 81 4.15 14.93 7.82
N SER A 82 3.52 14.78 9.00
CA SER A 82 4.18 14.92 10.31
C SER A 82 5.02 13.70 10.67
N ARG A 83 4.76 12.54 10.07
CA ARG A 83 5.52 11.32 10.32
C ARG A 83 6.94 11.41 9.76
N ASN A 84 7.90 10.85 10.49
CA ASN A 84 9.24 10.59 9.99
C ASN A 84 9.25 9.26 9.24
N TRP A 85 9.44 9.34 7.92
CA TRP A 85 9.43 8.20 7.02
C TRP A 85 10.83 7.63 6.86
N SER A 86 11.01 6.34 7.11
CA SER A 86 12.27 5.66 6.82
C SER A 86 12.32 5.18 5.35
N ASN A 87 13.53 4.92 4.84
CA ASN A 87 13.68 4.35 3.50
C ASN A 87 13.04 2.96 3.38
N SER A 88 13.07 2.15 4.45
CA SER A 88 12.48 0.80 4.49
C SER A 88 10.95 0.85 4.42
N GLU A 89 10.34 1.78 5.15
CA GLU A 89 8.90 2.02 5.13
C GLU A 89 8.43 2.49 3.76
N LEU A 90 9.13 3.47 3.17
CA LEU A 90 8.80 3.97 1.84
C LEU A 90 8.94 2.89 0.77
N ALA A 91 10.00 2.07 0.84
CA ALA A 91 10.23 0.98 -0.10
C ALA A 91 9.14 -0.08 -0.02
N SER A 92 8.75 -0.44 1.21
CA SER A 92 7.64 -1.37 1.46
C SER A 92 6.31 -0.82 0.94
N ALA A 93 6.05 0.48 1.12
CA ALA A 93 4.83 1.13 0.67
C ALA A 93 4.70 1.21 -0.87
N VAL A 94 5.82 1.21 -1.61
CA VAL A 94 5.82 1.18 -3.08
C VAL A 94 6.11 -0.22 -3.67
N LEU A 95 6.13 -1.26 -2.83
CA LEU A 95 6.39 -2.65 -3.23
C LEU A 95 7.74 -2.84 -3.95
N MET A 96 8.80 -2.22 -3.43
CA MET A 96 10.16 -2.31 -3.97
C MET A 96 11.18 -2.62 -2.88
N SER A 97 12.34 -3.16 -3.26
CA SER A 97 13.51 -3.18 -2.36
C SER A 97 14.04 -1.76 -2.15
N GLU A 98 14.67 -1.50 -0.99
CA GLU A 98 15.31 -0.21 -0.72
C GLU A 98 16.35 0.19 -1.78
N SER A 99 17.13 -0.77 -2.26
CA SER A 99 18.14 -0.56 -3.30
C SER A 99 17.51 -0.11 -4.62
N SER A 100 16.41 -0.76 -5.01
CA SER A 100 15.65 -0.41 -6.21
C SER A 100 15.00 0.96 -6.09
N LEU A 101 14.45 1.26 -4.91
CA LEU A 101 13.87 2.56 -4.60
C LEU A 101 14.91 3.68 -4.71
N LYS A 102 16.05 3.55 -4.01
CA LYS A 102 17.14 4.52 -4.05
C LYS A 102 17.61 4.78 -5.48
N ARG A 103 17.83 3.72 -6.26
CA ARG A 103 18.28 3.83 -7.66
C ARG A 103 17.25 4.55 -8.54
N ARG A 104 15.96 4.25 -8.41
CA ARG A 104 14.90 4.92 -9.20
C ARG A 104 14.72 6.37 -8.78
N MET A 105 14.63 6.63 -7.48
CA MET A 105 14.49 7.97 -6.93
C MET A 105 15.65 8.87 -7.31
N TYR A 106 16.89 8.36 -7.27
CA TYR A 106 18.06 9.13 -7.67
C TYR A 106 18.00 9.57 -9.14
N LYS A 107 17.47 8.71 -10.02
CA LYS A 107 17.26 9.04 -11.44
C LYS A 107 16.13 10.05 -11.66
N GLU A 108 15.07 9.98 -10.86
CA GLU A 108 13.90 10.85 -11.03
C GLU A 108 14.09 12.23 -10.37
N VAL A 109 14.56 12.27 -9.12
CA VAL A 109 14.52 13.46 -8.25
C VAL A 109 15.75 13.61 -7.33
N GLY A 110 16.72 12.69 -7.39
CA GLY A 110 17.90 12.69 -6.52
C GLY A 110 17.69 11.95 -5.20
N SER A 111 18.34 12.40 -4.13
CA SER A 111 18.26 11.76 -2.81
C SER A 111 16.82 11.78 -2.26
N ILE A 112 16.37 10.63 -1.73
CA ILE A 112 15.05 10.48 -1.12
C ILE A 112 14.88 11.47 0.04
N SER A 113 15.90 11.63 0.89
CA SER A 113 15.82 12.52 2.06
C SER A 113 15.58 13.97 1.66
N THR A 114 16.32 14.46 0.66
CA THR A 114 16.19 15.81 0.11
C THR A 114 14.81 16.01 -0.51
N PHE A 115 14.32 15.03 -1.25
CA PHE A 115 12.99 15.07 -1.86
C PHE A 115 11.87 15.15 -0.82
N VAL A 116 11.91 14.28 0.19
CA VAL A 116 10.93 14.28 1.30
C VAL A 116 10.97 15.60 2.07
N HIS A 117 12.17 16.11 2.35
CA HIS A 117 12.33 17.40 3.03
C HIS A 117 11.74 18.56 2.22
N LYS A 118 12.00 18.61 0.90
CA LYS A 118 11.43 19.62 0.01
C LYS A 118 9.90 19.59 0.00
N ILE A 119 9.32 18.39 -0.01
CA ILE A 119 7.86 18.20 0.07
C ILE A 119 7.31 18.75 1.40
N LYS A 120 7.90 18.34 2.53
CA LYS A 120 7.46 18.81 3.86
C LYS A 120 7.58 20.33 4.00
N LEU A 121 8.68 20.91 3.52
CA LEU A 121 8.90 22.35 3.55
C LEU A 121 7.87 23.10 2.70
N THR A 122 7.57 22.59 1.51
CA THR A 122 6.56 23.20 0.62
C THR A 122 5.18 23.23 1.27
N GLU A 123 4.79 22.15 1.95
CA GLU A 123 3.53 22.12 2.69
C GLU A 123 3.53 22.97 3.95
N ALA A 124 4.65 23.03 4.69
CA ALA A 124 4.78 23.93 5.83
C ALA A 124 4.59 25.40 5.39
N ILE A 125 5.21 25.81 4.27
CA ILE A 125 5.03 27.15 3.70
C ILE A 125 3.57 27.36 3.27
N ARG A 126 2.92 26.37 2.65
CA ARG A 126 1.50 26.45 2.27
C ARG A 126 0.60 26.65 3.48
N LYS A 127 0.87 25.98 4.60
CA LYS A 127 0.13 26.15 5.85
C LYS A 127 0.42 27.51 6.47
N LEU A 128 1.68 27.92 6.56
CA LEU A 128 2.06 29.23 7.09
C LEU A 128 1.36 30.40 6.37
N ARG A 129 1.18 30.29 5.05
CA ARG A 129 0.44 31.30 4.26
C ARG A 129 -1.07 31.33 4.54
N ARG A 130 -1.65 30.22 5.02
CA ARG A 130 -3.10 30.06 5.21
C ARG A 130 -3.55 30.17 6.66
N THR A 131 -2.65 29.88 7.59
CA THR A 131 -2.95 29.82 9.02
C THR A 131 -1.84 30.53 9.79
N ASN A 132 -2.23 31.39 10.72
CA ASN A 132 -1.34 32.13 11.63
C ASN A 132 -0.67 31.22 12.70
N THR A 133 -0.53 29.93 12.41
CA THR A 133 0.00 28.94 13.36
C THR A 133 1.53 29.05 13.44
N PRO A 134 2.12 29.00 14.64
CA PRO A 134 3.56 29.11 14.82
C PRO A 134 4.33 27.99 14.11
N ILE A 135 5.49 28.34 13.53
CA ILE A 135 6.38 27.41 12.80
C ILE A 135 6.81 26.23 13.69
N SER A 136 6.97 26.44 15.00
CA SER A 136 7.37 25.42 15.99
C SER A 136 6.40 24.25 16.11
N VAL A 137 5.13 24.43 15.74
CA VAL A 137 4.12 23.37 15.78
C VAL A 137 4.07 22.58 14.46
N MET A 138 4.56 23.16 13.36
CA MET A 138 4.43 22.57 12.01
C MET A 138 5.59 21.64 11.63
N LEU A 139 6.78 21.86 12.18
CA LEU A 139 7.97 21.05 11.94
C LEU A 139 8.37 20.40 13.25
N PRO A 140 8.07 19.10 13.48
CA PRO A 140 8.70 18.37 14.56
C PRO A 140 10.20 18.35 14.24
N THR A 141 10.96 19.08 15.02
CA THR A 141 12.42 19.13 14.99
C THR A 141 13.00 17.72 15.05
N TYR A 142 14.02 17.52 14.20
CA TYR A 142 14.96 16.39 14.07
C TYR A 142 14.87 15.25 15.07
#